data_AF-A0A2N6DAA8-F1
#
_entry.id   AF-A0A2N6DAA8-F1
#
_cell.length_a   1.000
_cell.length_b   1.000
_cell.length_c   1.000
_cell.angle_alpha   90.00
_cell.angle_beta   90.00
_cell.angle_gamma   90.00
#
_symmetry.space_group_name_H-M   'P 1'
#
loop_
_entity.id
_entity.type
_entity.pdbx_description
1 polymer ?
#
loop_
_entity_poly.entity_id
_entity_poly.type
_entity_poly.pdbx_seq_one_letter_code
_entity_poly.pdbx_strand_id
1 'polypeptide(L)'
;MLIDIYEIQDSFLTEDYDAICRGDDSIVEESLESARAYIGLVAERFGIEYDEDDPVLRLAVKKWTIAQMYIFAAEWETAENYKKECNEILSPLAPVQESEKPTGKVFSEVATGSSNWKGY
;
A
#
# COMPACT_ATOMS: atom_id res chain seq x y z
N MET A 1 5.77 -20.12 -4.36
CA MET A 1 5.50 -20.71 -3.02
C MET A 1 4.82 -19.67 -2.16
N LEU A 2 3.64 -19.97 -1.62
CA LEU A 2 2.87 -19.02 -0.81
C LEU A 2 3.64 -18.61 0.46
N ILE A 3 3.52 -17.35 0.86
CA ILE A 3 4.06 -16.85 2.14
C ILE A 3 3.36 -17.59 3.29
N ASP A 4 4.14 -18.13 4.22
CA ASP A 4 3.65 -18.76 5.45
C ASP A 4 3.91 -17.88 6.68
N ILE A 5 3.37 -18.32 7.82
CA ILE A 5 3.47 -17.59 9.10
C ILE A 5 4.93 -17.51 9.56
N TYR A 6 5.72 -18.56 9.35
CA TYR A 6 7.12 -18.62 9.76
C TYR A 6 7.98 -17.57 9.04
N GLU A 7 7.73 -17.36 7.74
CA GLU A 7 8.44 -16.34 6.97
C GLU A 7 8.09 -14.91 7.42
N ILE A 8 6.89 -14.69 7.98
CA ILE A 8 6.52 -13.44 8.64
C ILE A 8 7.22 -13.33 9.99
N GLN A 9 7.24 -14.41 10.79
CA GLN A 9 7.91 -14.45 12.09
C GLN A 9 9.40 -14.11 11.99
N ASP A 10 10.08 -14.59 10.95
CA ASP A 10 11.49 -14.26 10.66
C ASP A 10 11.73 -12.76 10.38
N SER A 11 10.67 -12.02 10.04
CA SER A 11 10.72 -10.58 9.79
C SER A 11 10.56 -9.73 11.06
N PHE A 12 10.27 -10.36 12.20
CA PHE A 12 10.10 -9.72 13.50
C PHE A 12 11.23 -10.10 14.46
N LEU A 13 11.45 -9.25 15.47
CA LEU A 13 12.10 -9.70 16.68
C LEU A 13 11.13 -10.63 17.42
N THR A 14 11.63 -11.76 17.92
CA THR A 14 10.79 -12.78 18.59
C THR A 14 9.98 -12.19 19.75
N GLU A 15 10.56 -11.22 20.48
CA GLU A 15 9.88 -10.53 21.59
C GLU A 15 8.66 -9.72 21.14
N ASP A 16 8.77 -9.03 19.99
CA ASP A 16 7.69 -8.22 19.43
C ASP A 16 6.58 -9.12 18.87
N TYR A 17 6.97 -10.21 18.19
CA TYR A 17 6.01 -11.20 17.67
C TYR A 17 5.17 -11.80 18.81
N ASP A 18 5.83 -12.25 19.89
CA ASP A 18 5.13 -12.81 21.04
C ASP A 18 4.28 -11.78 21.79
N ALA A 19 4.70 -10.51 21.83
CA ALA A 19 3.93 -9.44 22.45
C ALA A 19 2.63 -9.13 21.68
N ILE A 20 2.71 -9.16 20.35
CA ILE A 20 1.58 -8.89 19.46
C ILE A 20 0.62 -10.09 19.41
N CYS A 21 1.15 -11.28 19.14
CA CYS A 21 0.35 -12.49 18.93
C CYS A 21 -0.09 -13.14 20.24
N ARG A 22 0.67 -12.97 21.34
CA ARG A 22 0.40 -13.61 22.65
C ARG A 22 0.23 -15.13 22.56
N GLY A 23 0.92 -15.77 21.62
CA GLY A 23 0.82 -17.20 21.35
C GLY A 23 -0.40 -17.62 20.52
N ASP A 24 -1.14 -16.67 19.95
CA ASP A 24 -2.24 -16.91 19.01
C ASP A 24 -1.83 -16.51 17.59
N ASP A 25 -1.49 -17.52 16.78
CA ASP A 25 -1.08 -17.33 15.39
C ASP A 25 -2.25 -16.93 14.47
N SER A 26 -3.50 -17.01 14.94
CA SER A 26 -4.67 -16.61 14.14
C SER A 26 -4.64 -15.12 13.76
N ILE A 27 -4.01 -14.28 14.59
CA ILE A 27 -3.79 -12.85 14.30
C ILE A 27 -2.92 -12.70 13.06
N VAL A 28 -1.90 -13.54 12.89
CA VAL A 28 -1.01 -13.49 11.74
C VAL A 28 -1.71 -14.03 10.51
N GLU A 29 -2.45 -15.13 10.65
CA GLU A 29 -3.26 -15.69 9.55
C GLU A 29 -4.25 -14.66 9.00
N GLU A 30 -5.03 -14.01 9.87
CA GLU A 30 -5.99 -12.97 9.48
C GLU A 30 -5.29 -11.76 8.86
N SER A 31 -4.16 -11.34 9.43
CA SER A 31 -3.35 -10.23 8.89
C SER A 31 -2.82 -10.55 7.49
N LEU A 32 -2.40 -11.80 7.27
CA LEU A 32 -1.83 -12.28 6.00
C LEU A 32 -2.93 -12.42 4.93
N GLU A 33 -4.11 -12.94 5.29
CA GLU A 33 -5.27 -12.97 4.39
C GLU A 33 -5.71 -11.55 4.00
N SER A 34 -5.75 -10.63 4.97
CA SER A 34 -6.04 -9.21 4.72
C SER A 34 -5.01 -8.57 3.78
N ALA A 35 -3.72 -8.87 3.96
CA ALA A 35 -2.65 -8.39 3.10
C ALA A 35 -2.77 -8.91 1.67
N ARG A 36 -3.02 -10.22 1.50
CA ARG A 36 -3.26 -10.82 0.18
C ARG A 36 -4.43 -10.18 -0.54
N ALA A 37 -5.55 -9.98 0.16
CA ALA A 37 -6.72 -9.33 -0.41
C ALA A 37 -6.41 -7.89 -0.85
N TYR A 38 -5.70 -7.12 -0.02
CA TYR A 38 -5.33 -5.74 -0.35
C TYR A 38 -4.38 -5.67 -1.55
N ILE A 39 -3.29 -6.44 -1.54
CA ILE A 39 -2.30 -6.44 -2.62
C ILE A 39 -2.92 -7.01 -3.91
N GLY A 40 -3.78 -8.02 -3.83
CA GLY A 40 -4.53 -8.53 -4.98
C GLY A 40 -5.40 -7.45 -5.62
N LEU A 41 -6.15 -6.68 -4.82
CA LEU A 41 -6.94 -5.54 -5.31
C LEU A 41 -6.07 -4.44 -5.92
N VAL A 42 -4.91 -4.15 -5.32
CA VAL A 42 -3.97 -3.15 -5.85
C VAL A 42 -3.35 -3.62 -7.16
N ALA A 43 -2.93 -4.89 -7.25
CA ALA A 43 -2.41 -5.49 -8.47
C ALA A 43 -3.45 -5.46 -9.60
N GLU A 44 -4.69 -5.86 -9.31
CA GLU A 44 -5.81 -5.77 -10.27
C GLU A 44 -6.02 -4.33 -10.74
N ARG A 45 -6.01 -3.35 -9.81
CA ARG A 45 -6.11 -1.92 -10.13
C ARG A 45 -4.94 -1.44 -11.01
N PHE A 46 -3.77 -2.04 -10.85
CA PHE A 46 -2.58 -1.74 -11.63
C PHE A 46 -2.53 -2.46 -12.98
N GLY A 47 -3.45 -3.39 -13.22
CA GLY A 47 -3.45 -4.23 -14.42
C GLY A 47 -2.35 -5.28 -14.41
N ILE A 48 -1.85 -5.64 -13.23
CA ILE A 48 -0.80 -6.64 -13.02
C ILE A 48 -1.46 -7.89 -12.43
N GLU A 49 -1.03 -9.07 -12.88
CA GLU A 49 -1.47 -10.33 -12.27
C GLU A 49 -0.81 -10.50 -10.90
N TYR A 50 -1.62 -10.78 -9.87
CA TYR A 50 -1.11 -11.04 -8.54
C TYR A 50 -0.32 -12.35 -8.52
N ASP A 51 0.98 -12.26 -8.25
CA ASP A 51 1.88 -13.41 -8.11
C ASP A 51 2.74 -13.27 -6.84
N GLU A 52 2.66 -14.26 -5.94
CA GLU A 52 3.49 -14.32 -4.72
C GLU A 52 4.94 -14.76 -4.98
N ASP A 53 5.24 -15.22 -6.20
CA ASP A 53 6.61 -15.48 -6.66
C ASP A 53 7.30 -14.20 -7.18
N ASP A 54 6.55 -13.11 -7.43
CA ASP A 54 7.14 -11.80 -7.70
C ASP A 54 7.73 -11.24 -6.38
N PRO A 55 9.05 -10.94 -6.33
CA PRO A 55 9.70 -10.47 -5.11
C PRO A 55 9.14 -9.13 -4.60
N VAL A 56 8.61 -8.28 -5.49
CA VAL A 56 8.04 -6.97 -5.14
C VAL A 56 6.68 -7.14 -4.49
N LEU A 57 5.80 -7.95 -5.10
CA LEU A 57 4.48 -8.26 -4.53
C LEU A 57 4.62 -9.05 -3.24
N ARG A 58 5.55 -10.02 -3.18
CA ARG A 58 5.87 -10.76 -1.96
C ARG A 58 6.31 -9.83 -0.83
N LEU A 59 7.21 -8.89 -1.11
CA LEU A 59 7.67 -7.91 -0.12
C LEU A 59 6.53 -6.99 0.33
N ALA A 60 5.68 -6.55 -0.59
CA ALA A 60 4.53 -5.71 -0.29
C ALA A 60 3.52 -6.43 0.62
N VAL A 61 3.21 -7.71 0.35
CA VAL A 61 2.37 -8.54 1.21
C VAL A 61 2.97 -8.62 2.61
N LYS A 62 4.27 -8.94 2.74
CA LYS A 62 4.94 -9.00 4.07
C LYS A 62 4.82 -7.69 4.83
N LYS A 63 5.12 -6.56 4.18
CA LYS A 63 5.06 -5.22 4.82
C LYS A 63 3.65 -4.84 5.24
N TRP A 64 2.65 -5.20 4.44
CA TRP A 64 1.25 -4.97 4.81
C TRP A 64 0.78 -5.87 5.95
N THR A 65 1.18 -7.14 5.96
CA THR A 65 0.90 -8.07 7.08
C THR A 65 1.48 -7.52 8.38
N ILE A 66 2.74 -7.06 8.36
CA ILE A 66 3.40 -6.44 9.52
C ILE A 66 2.61 -5.22 10.00
N ALA A 67 2.19 -4.35 9.07
CA ALA A 67 1.39 -3.18 9.42
C ALA A 67 0.05 -3.55 10.08
N GLN A 68 -0.62 -4.60 9.62
CA GLN A 68 -1.87 -5.09 10.22
C GLN A 68 -1.63 -5.66 11.62
N MET A 69 -0.56 -6.42 11.81
CA MET A 69 -0.19 -6.93 13.14
C MET A 69 0.05 -5.80 14.15
N TYR A 70 0.76 -4.74 13.77
CA TYR A 70 0.93 -3.56 14.64
C TYR A 70 -0.38 -2.80 14.88
N ILE A 71 -1.33 -2.81 13.93
CA ILE A 71 -2.68 -2.27 14.14
C ILE A 71 -3.45 -3.06 15.20
N PHE A 72 -3.38 -4.39 15.15
CA PHE A 72 -3.95 -5.25 16.18
C PHE A 72 -3.33 -4.99 17.56
N ALA A 73 -2.03 -4.71 17.60
CA ALA A 73 -1.32 -4.31 18.82
C ALA A 73 -1.59 -2.87 19.29
N ALA A 74 -2.42 -2.11 18.56
CA ALA A 74 -2.69 -0.68 18.78
C ALA A 74 -1.45 0.23 18.68
N GLU A 75 -0.42 -0.20 17.94
CA GLU A 75 0.78 0.58 17.61
C GLU A 75 0.64 1.28 16.26
N TRP A 76 -0.16 2.34 16.25
CA TRP A 76 -0.56 3.04 15.02
C TRP A 76 0.61 3.72 14.29
N GLU A 77 1.58 4.27 15.01
CA GLU A 77 2.72 4.97 14.42
C GLU A 77 3.61 4.00 13.63
N THR A 78 3.95 2.86 14.24
CA THR A 78 4.73 1.80 13.60
C THR A 78 3.97 1.23 12.40
N ALA A 79 2.67 0.98 12.54
CA ALA A 79 1.82 0.50 11.46
C ALA A 79 1.75 1.46 10.26
N GLU A 80 1.65 2.77 10.50
CA GLU A 80 1.64 3.76 9.43
C GLU A 80 2.95 3.80 8.64
N ASN A 81 4.08 3.62 9.33
CA ASN A 81 5.39 3.57 8.67
C ASN A 81 5.48 2.37 7.72
N TYR A 82 5.06 1.18 8.17
CA TYR A 82 5.02 0.00 7.31
C TYR A 82 4.02 0.12 6.15
N LYS A 83 2.89 0.80 6.36
CA LYS A 83 1.97 1.14 5.26
C LYS A 83 2.62 2.07 4.24
N LYS A 84 3.37 3.07 4.67
CA LYS A 84 4.09 3.98 3.76
C LYS A 84 5.15 3.20 2.97
N GLU A 85 5.96 2.39 3.63
CA GLU A 85 6.95 1.53 2.96
C GLU A 85 6.30 0.58 1.95
N CYS A 86 5.17 -0.04 2.29
CA CYS A 86 4.42 -0.87 1.36
C CYS A 86 3.97 -0.09 0.12
N ASN A 87 3.46 1.13 0.31
CA ASN A 87 3.06 2.00 -0.80
C ASN A 87 4.27 2.46 -1.64
N GLU A 88 5.42 2.72 -1.03
CA GLU A 88 6.66 3.05 -1.74
C GLU A 88 7.16 1.88 -2.60
N ILE A 89 6.99 0.64 -2.14
CA ILE A 89 7.32 -0.58 -2.90
C ILE A 89 6.35 -0.77 -4.09
N LEU A 90 5.08 -0.45 -3.89
CA LEU A 90 4.04 -0.60 -4.91
C LEU A 90 3.97 0.58 -5.89
N SER A 91 4.44 1.77 -5.49
CA SER A 91 4.38 2.98 -6.31
C SER A 91 5.08 2.87 -7.68
N PRO A 92 6.21 2.14 -7.84
CA PRO A 92 6.83 1.90 -9.14
C PRO A 92 6.04 0.94 -10.03
N LEU A 93 5.24 0.05 -9.43
CA LEU A 93 4.35 -0.88 -10.14
C LEU A 93 3.01 -0.24 -10.49
N ALA A 94 2.67 0.88 -9.86
CA ALA A 94 1.51 1.64 -10.24
C ALA A 94 1.62 1.94 -11.74
N PRO A 95 0.57 1.67 -12.54
CA PRO A 95 0.54 2.14 -13.90
C PRO A 95 0.80 3.62 -13.77
N VAL A 96 1.72 4.14 -14.58
CA VAL A 96 1.79 5.57 -14.79
C VAL A 96 0.37 5.91 -15.23
N GLN A 97 -0.46 6.42 -14.31
CA GLN A 97 -1.39 7.41 -14.72
C GLN A 97 -0.45 8.42 -15.34
N GLU A 98 -0.35 8.38 -16.68
CA GLU A 98 -0.33 9.61 -17.42
C GLU A 98 -1.40 10.44 -16.72
N SER A 99 -0.95 11.24 -15.75
CA SER A 99 -1.48 12.56 -15.55
C SER A 99 -1.41 13.09 -16.96
N GLU A 100 -2.54 12.95 -17.64
CA GLU A 100 -2.89 13.68 -18.83
C GLU A 100 -1.79 13.62 -19.90
N LYS A 101 -2.11 12.95 -21.01
CA LYS A 101 -1.64 13.44 -22.31
C LYS A 101 -1.36 14.95 -22.21
N PRO A 102 -0.19 15.48 -22.58
CA PRO A 102 -0.18 16.82 -23.12
C PRO A 102 -1.02 16.71 -24.40
N THR A 103 -2.34 16.79 -24.27
CA THR A 103 -3.21 17.08 -25.41
C THR A 103 -2.84 18.49 -25.81
N GLY A 104 -1.84 18.57 -26.68
CA GLY A 104 -1.79 19.56 -27.72
C GLY A 104 -3.12 19.53 -28.46
N LYS A 105 -4.09 20.26 -27.91
CA LYS A 105 -4.90 21.14 -28.70
C LYS A 105 -4.54 22.54 -28.22
N VAL A 106 -3.66 23.15 -29.00
CA VAL A 106 -3.61 24.59 -29.16
C VAL A 106 -5.05 25.05 -29.42
N PHE A 107 -5.73 25.51 -28.38
CA PHE A 107 -6.81 26.48 -28.50
C PHE A 107 -6.32 27.72 -27.78
N SER A 108 -5.61 28.53 -28.54
CA SER A 108 -5.58 29.96 -28.32
C SER A 108 -7.01 30.45 -28.19
N GLU A 109 -7.41 30.88 -27.01
CA GLU A 109 -8.24 32.07 -26.90
C GLU A 109 -8.17 32.68 -25.51
N VAL A 110 -7.66 33.90 -25.55
CA VAL A 110 -7.57 34.89 -24.49
C VAL A 110 -8.94 35.09 -23.83
N ALA A 111 -8.98 35.04 -22.51
CA ALA A 111 -9.86 35.91 -21.74
C ALA A 111 -9.27 36.15 -20.35
N THR A 112 -8.42 37.17 -20.27
CA THR A 112 -8.04 37.86 -19.04
C THR A 112 -9.31 38.41 -18.38
N GLY A 113 -9.93 37.62 -17.52
CA GLY A 113 -11.06 38.03 -16.69
C GLY A 113 -10.59 38.96 -15.59
N SER A 114 -10.45 40.23 -15.95
CA SER A 114 -10.19 41.37 -15.08
C SER A 114 -10.98 41.31 -13.77
N SER A 115 -10.26 41.23 -12.65
CA SER A 115 -10.74 41.66 -11.33
C SER A 115 -11.10 43.15 -11.38
N ASN A 116 -12.41 43.45 -11.48
CA ASN A 116 -12.96 44.77 -11.22
C ASN A 116 -14.45 44.64 -10.83
N TRP A 117 -14.71 44.37 -9.55
CA TRP A 117 -16.03 44.63 -8.94
C TRP A 117 -15.92 45.94 -8.14
N LYS A 118 -16.47 47.02 -8.72
CA LYS A 118 -16.84 48.25 -8.02
C LYS A 118 -18.37 48.31 -7.95
N GLY A 119 -18.89 48.35 -6.73
CA GLY A 119 -20.08 49.12 -6.32
C GLY A 119 -21.46 48.67 -6.83
N TYR A 120 -22.37 48.49 -5.87
CA TYR A 120 -23.55 49.35 -5.72
C TYR A 120 -23.75 49.65 -4.23
#